data_AF-A0A419HYE7-F1
#
_entry.id   AF-A0A419HYE7-F1
#
_cell.length_a   1.000
_cell.length_b   1.000
_cell.length_c   1.000
_cell.angle_alpha   90.00
_cell.angle_beta   90.00
_cell.angle_gamma   90.00
#
_symmetry.space_group_name_H-M   'P 1'
#
loop_
_entity.id
_entity.type
_entity.pdbx_description
1 polymer ?
#
loop_
_entity_poly.entity_id
_entity_poly.type
_entity_poly.pdbx_seq_one_letter_code
_entity_poly.pdbx_strand_id
1 'polypeptide(L)'
;MGTGILVAVAVLTLAVAWARLGLDAILLDGASTLDKYHETDFATCDQFTERTSAIPPRSAELARNWSPKFQSGLLVCDFGSNDPTAQYVSLDVYWHGPRNTESGAKRTAGLFTGFSFRGKDHSPVGLDFADQARWLPGSNRESCGVLFLDHNALFSIDYTPANPDRNTQTCRTQLRTIARTLHTAAQPR
;
A
#
# COMPACT_ATOMS: atom_id res chain seq x y z
N MET A 1 -58.26 -58.15 -10.42
CA MET A 1 -57.49 -58.59 -11.61
C MET A 1 -56.83 -57.35 -12.19
N GLY A 2 -55.51 -57.13 -12.24
CA GLY A 2 -54.31 -57.87 -11.88
C GLY A 2 -53.15 -57.11 -12.55
N THR A 3 -52.08 -56.82 -11.79
CA THR A 3 -50.63 -56.71 -12.19
C THR A 3 -50.25 -55.85 -13.41
N GLY A 4 -49.41 -54.81 -13.32
CA GLY A 4 -47.99 -54.71 -12.90
C GLY A 4 -47.37 -53.54 -13.73
N ILE A 5 -46.25 -52.88 -13.46
CA ILE A 5 -44.92 -53.25 -12.94
C ILE A 5 -44.25 -51.96 -12.40
N LEU A 6 -43.43 -52.12 -11.35
CA LEU A 6 -42.47 -51.16 -10.76
C LEU A 6 -41.32 -50.77 -11.71
N VAL A 7 -40.87 -49.51 -11.72
CA VAL A 7 -39.44 -49.13 -11.61
C VAL A 7 -39.32 -47.76 -10.91
N ALA A 8 -38.36 -47.65 -9.99
CA ALA A 8 -38.08 -46.52 -9.12
C ALA A 8 -36.80 -45.75 -9.52
N VAL A 9 -36.59 -44.59 -8.85
CA VAL A 9 -35.32 -43.82 -8.67
C VAL A 9 -34.95 -42.92 -9.87
N ALA A 10 -34.60 -41.63 -9.79
CA ALA A 10 -33.81 -40.91 -8.78
C ALA A 10 -34.11 -39.39 -8.70
N VAL A 11 -33.74 -38.83 -7.55
CA VAL A 11 -33.76 -37.44 -7.08
C VAL A 11 -32.72 -36.55 -7.78
N LEU A 12 -33.02 -35.28 -8.06
CA LEU A 12 -32.12 -34.16 -7.75
C LEU A 12 -32.84 -32.80 -7.80
N THR A 13 -32.90 -32.21 -6.61
CA THR A 13 -33.43 -30.91 -6.21
C THR A 13 -32.66 -29.73 -6.79
N LEU A 14 -33.34 -28.67 -7.22
CA LEU A 14 -32.84 -27.30 -7.00
C LEU A 14 -34.01 -26.31 -6.92
N ALA A 15 -34.34 -25.94 -5.69
CA ALA A 15 -35.19 -24.81 -5.37
C ALA A 15 -34.30 -23.57 -5.24
N VAL A 16 -34.46 -22.57 -6.11
CA VAL A 16 -34.35 -21.14 -5.75
C VAL A 16 -35.14 -20.35 -6.79
N ALA A 17 -36.40 -20.07 -6.51
CA ALA A 17 -37.14 -19.02 -7.18
C ALA A 17 -38.06 -18.35 -6.16
N TRP A 18 -38.10 -17.02 -6.23
CA TRP A 18 -38.97 -16.09 -5.50
C TRP A 18 -38.52 -15.72 -4.08
N ALA A 19 -38.08 -14.47 -3.92
CA ALA A 19 -39.01 -13.41 -3.54
C ALA A 19 -38.33 -12.04 -3.59
N ARG A 20 -38.89 -11.17 -4.44
CA ARG A 20 -38.83 -9.72 -4.25
C ARG A 20 -39.60 -9.40 -2.97
N LEU A 21 -39.01 -8.57 -2.12
CA LEU A 21 -39.57 -7.76 -1.01
C LEU A 21 -38.62 -7.87 0.20
N GLY A 22 -37.59 -7.01 0.20
CA GLY A 22 -36.63 -6.92 1.28
C GLY A 22 -35.73 -5.71 1.12
N LEU A 23 -36.21 -4.57 1.60
CA LEU A 23 -35.46 -3.36 1.98
C LEU A 23 -34.72 -2.58 0.87
N ASP A 24 -35.47 -1.66 0.25
CA ASP A 24 -34.98 -0.32 -0.14
C ASP A 24 -34.65 0.55 1.10
N ALA A 25 -33.93 0.00 2.09
CA ALA A 25 -33.60 0.69 3.35
C ALA A 25 -32.18 0.37 3.87
N ILE A 26 -31.24 0.04 2.99
CA ILE A 26 -29.81 0.06 3.31
C ILE A 26 -29.07 0.82 2.19
N LEU A 27 -29.42 2.08 1.98
CA LEU A 27 -28.74 2.96 1.02
C LEU A 27 -28.21 4.25 1.61
N LEU A 28 -28.25 4.42 2.94
CA LEU A 28 -27.77 5.63 3.61
C LEU A 28 -27.18 5.33 4.99
N ASP A 29 -26.24 4.37 5.11
CA ASP A 29 -25.37 4.31 6.30
C ASP A 29 -24.06 3.49 6.13
N GLY A 30 -23.38 3.62 4.98
CA GLY A 30 -22.12 2.88 4.73
C GLY A 30 -20.97 3.73 4.19
N ALA A 31 -21.07 5.05 4.24
CA ALA A 31 -20.18 5.96 3.50
C ALA A 31 -18.92 6.41 4.27
N SER A 32 -18.48 5.69 5.31
CA SER A 32 -17.21 6.01 6.01
C SER A 32 -16.30 4.82 6.29
N THR A 33 -16.64 3.59 5.88
CA THR A 33 -15.85 2.37 6.17
C THR A 33 -15.01 1.86 4.99
N LEU A 34 -14.92 2.62 3.89
CA LEU A 34 -14.40 2.11 2.62
C LEU A 34 -12.89 2.35 2.39
N ASP A 35 -12.25 3.22 3.18
CA ASP A 35 -10.84 3.58 3.07
C ASP A 35 -10.09 3.13 4.34
N LYS A 36 -8.85 2.62 4.17
CA LYS A 36 -8.04 2.06 5.25
C LYS A 36 -7.30 3.14 6.05
N TYR A 37 -6.82 4.17 5.37
CA TYR A 37 -6.01 5.24 5.93
C TYR A 37 -6.77 6.58 5.95
N HIS A 38 -6.80 7.22 7.11
CA HIS A 38 -7.36 8.53 7.37
C HIS A 38 -6.28 9.56 7.73
N GLU A 39 -6.63 10.84 7.81
CA GLU A 39 -5.70 11.97 7.97
C GLU A 39 -4.77 11.84 9.20
N THR A 40 -5.21 11.15 10.26
CA THR A 40 -4.49 10.97 11.52
C THR A 40 -3.81 9.61 11.68
N ASP A 41 -3.95 8.71 10.70
CA ASP A 41 -3.57 7.31 10.89
C ASP A 41 -2.07 7.07 10.71
N PHE A 42 -1.38 7.95 9.99
CA PHE A 42 0.04 7.83 9.77
C PHE A 42 0.84 8.29 10.98
N ALA A 43 1.76 7.43 11.41
CA ALA A 43 2.79 7.77 12.37
C ALA A 43 3.59 9.00 11.89
N THR A 44 4.01 9.85 12.82
CA THR A 44 5.03 10.87 12.52
C THR A 44 6.35 10.20 12.13
N CYS A 45 7.25 10.92 11.44
CA CYS A 45 8.56 10.37 11.09
C CYS A 45 9.34 9.88 12.32
N ASP A 46 9.22 10.56 13.46
CA ASP A 46 9.90 10.13 14.70
C ASP A 46 9.30 8.82 15.22
N GLN A 47 7.97 8.68 15.18
CA GLN A 47 7.28 7.46 15.57
C GLN A 47 7.62 6.25 14.69
N PHE A 48 8.03 6.44 13.43
CA PHE A 48 8.56 5.32 12.63
C PHE A 48 9.85 4.76 13.24
N THR A 49 10.76 5.62 13.70
CA THR A 49 12.02 5.20 14.34
C THR A 49 11.80 4.57 15.71
N GLU A 50 10.76 4.96 16.44
CA GLU A 50 10.39 4.31 17.71
C GLU A 50 9.81 2.90 17.49
N ARG A 51 9.16 2.67 16.35
CA ARG A 51 8.49 1.40 16.03
C ARG A 51 9.42 0.36 15.43
N THR A 52 10.62 0.74 14.99
CA THR A 52 11.59 -0.20 14.41
C THR A 52 13.05 0.25 14.48
N SER A 53 13.95 -0.70 14.70
CA SER A 53 15.39 -0.51 14.61
C SER A 53 15.98 -0.80 13.22
N ALA A 54 15.14 -1.15 12.23
CA ALA A 54 15.60 -1.52 10.88
C ALA A 54 15.84 -0.32 9.96
N ILE A 55 15.45 0.88 10.40
CA ILE A 55 15.72 2.14 9.70
C ILE A 55 16.66 3.00 10.57
N PRO A 56 17.53 3.80 9.95
CA PRO A 56 18.38 4.72 10.70
C PRO A 56 17.53 5.81 11.40
N PRO A 57 18.10 6.53 12.38
CA PRO A 57 17.42 7.67 13.00
C PRO A 57 17.03 8.73 11.97
N ARG A 58 16.02 9.54 12.29
CA ARG A 58 15.60 10.66 11.43
C ARG A 58 16.76 11.61 11.17
N SER A 59 16.90 12.01 9.92
CA SER A 59 17.86 13.05 9.55
C SER A 59 17.33 14.41 10.01
N ALA A 60 17.97 15.01 11.03
CA ALA A 60 17.68 16.40 11.41
C ALA A 60 18.03 17.39 10.28
N GLU A 61 18.98 17.01 9.41
CA GLU A 61 19.48 17.81 8.29
C GLU A 61 18.53 17.78 7.07
N LEU A 62 17.79 16.68 6.88
CA LEU A 62 16.87 16.48 5.74
C LEU A 62 15.40 16.56 6.13
N ALA A 63 15.07 16.98 7.36
CA ALA A 63 13.70 17.07 7.85
C ALA A 63 12.85 18.05 7.01
N ARG A 64 12.17 17.52 5.98
CA ARG A 64 11.16 18.27 5.22
C ARG A 64 9.88 18.33 6.04
N ASN A 65 9.50 19.54 6.42
CA ASN A 65 8.28 19.77 7.18
C ASN A 65 7.06 19.40 6.35
N TRP A 66 6.24 18.55 6.96
CA TRP A 66 4.86 18.23 6.62
C TRP A 66 4.06 19.47 6.20
N SER A 67 3.21 19.33 5.17
CA SER A 67 2.21 20.33 4.80
C SER A 67 0.87 19.64 4.59
N PRO A 68 -0.11 19.82 5.49
CA PRO A 68 -1.48 19.37 5.28
C PRO A 68 -2.13 20.35 4.32
N LYS A 69 -1.91 20.15 3.03
CA LYS A 69 -2.73 20.82 2.04
C LYS A 69 -3.60 19.77 1.38
N PHE A 70 -4.86 19.79 1.83
CA PHE A 70 -6.06 19.19 1.23
C PHE A 70 -6.43 17.78 1.70
N GLN A 71 -7.64 17.35 1.32
CA GLN A 71 -8.31 16.05 1.52
C GLN A 71 -7.53 14.82 0.97
N SER A 72 -6.23 15.01 0.75
CA SER A 72 -5.20 14.09 0.30
C SER A 72 -3.96 14.41 1.15
N GLY A 73 -3.42 13.43 1.87
CA GLY A 73 -2.24 13.64 2.71
C GLY A 73 -0.95 13.29 1.98
N LEU A 74 0.13 13.96 2.39
CA LEU A 74 1.49 13.63 2.02
C LEU A 74 2.36 13.62 3.28
N LEU A 75 3.03 12.50 3.52
CA LEU A 75 4.07 12.34 4.51
C LEU A 75 5.40 12.11 3.77
N VAL A 76 6.42 12.89 4.09
CA VAL A 76 7.79 12.70 3.56
C VAL A 76 8.72 12.57 4.76
N CYS A 77 9.42 11.45 4.85
CA CYS A 77 10.37 11.16 5.91
C CYS A 77 11.72 10.76 5.33
N ASP A 78 12.77 11.42 5.80
CA ASP A 78 14.16 11.16 5.44
C ASP A 78 14.89 10.62 6.69
N PHE A 79 15.45 9.41 6.58
CA PHE A 79 16.17 8.71 7.64
C PHE A 79 17.63 8.50 7.27
N GLY A 80 18.54 8.67 8.23
CA GLY A 80 19.97 8.53 8.03
C GLY A 80 20.69 9.87 7.85
N SER A 81 21.78 9.85 7.08
CA SER A 81 22.61 11.03 6.83
C SER A 81 23.02 11.12 5.36
N ASN A 82 23.53 12.28 4.95
CA ASN A 82 24.10 12.49 3.62
C ASN A 82 25.51 11.87 3.44
N ASP A 83 26.05 11.21 4.45
CA ASP A 83 27.32 10.48 4.34
C ASP A 83 27.16 9.34 3.32
N PRO A 84 27.97 9.30 2.24
CA PRO A 84 27.88 8.26 1.20
C PRO A 84 28.19 6.84 1.71
N THR A 85 28.76 6.71 2.91
CA THR A 85 29.02 5.42 3.56
C THR A 85 27.88 5.00 4.50
N ALA A 86 26.99 5.93 4.86
CA ALA A 86 25.87 5.67 5.74
C ALA A 86 24.64 5.14 5.00
N GLN A 87 23.80 4.42 5.74
CA GLN A 87 22.49 4.01 5.25
C GLN A 87 21.56 5.24 5.13
N TYR A 88 20.79 5.30 4.05
CA TYR A 88 19.77 6.33 3.85
C TYR A 88 18.45 5.72 3.35
N VAL A 89 17.34 6.20 3.91
CA VAL A 89 15.98 5.78 3.52
C VAL A 89 15.11 7.03 3.36
N SER A 90 14.54 7.21 2.17
CA SER A 90 13.48 8.19 1.90
C SER A 90 12.14 7.45 1.84
N LEU A 91 11.15 7.90 2.60
CA LEU A 91 9.79 7.39 2.61
C LEU A 91 8.83 8.53 2.25
N ASP A 92 8.14 8.37 1.12
CA ASP A 92 7.00 9.21 0.77
C ASP A 92 5.72 8.38 0.85
N VAL A 93 4.72 8.90 1.56
CA VAL A 93 3.39 8.30 1.64
C VAL A 93 2.36 9.30 1.18
N TYR A 94 1.62 8.95 0.13
CA TYR A 94 0.50 9.71 -0.40
C TYR A 94 -0.78 8.94 -0.13
N TRP A 95 -1.81 9.57 0.43
CA TRP A 95 -3.10 8.92 0.60
C TRP A 95 -4.24 9.85 0.27
N HIS A 96 -5.36 9.24 -0.09
CA HIS A 96 -6.59 9.96 -0.40
C HIS A 96 -7.68 9.52 0.56
N GLY A 97 -8.36 10.48 1.17
CA GLY A 97 -9.66 10.23 1.77
C GLY A 97 -10.76 10.14 0.71
N PRO A 98 -11.98 9.74 1.12
CA PRO A 98 -13.13 9.74 0.23
C PRO A 98 -13.43 11.18 -0.21
N ARG A 99 -13.75 11.37 -1.49
CA ARG A 99 -14.14 12.68 -2.02
C ARG A 99 -15.36 12.54 -2.90
N ASN A 100 -16.44 13.25 -2.54
CA ASN A 100 -17.75 13.13 -3.17
C ASN A 100 -18.22 11.65 -3.15
N THR A 101 -18.32 11.01 -4.32
CA THR A 101 -18.74 9.62 -4.51
C THR A 101 -17.58 8.67 -4.86
N GLU A 102 -16.35 9.17 -4.95
CA GLU A 102 -15.18 8.36 -5.31
C GLU A 102 -14.37 7.99 -4.05
N SER A 103 -14.09 6.69 -3.91
CA SER A 103 -13.25 6.18 -2.82
C SER A 103 -11.81 6.65 -2.96
N GLY A 104 -11.13 6.84 -1.81
CA GLY A 104 -9.70 7.12 -1.78
C GLY A 104 -8.90 6.03 -2.49
N ALA A 105 -9.27 4.77 -2.30
CA ALA A 105 -8.64 3.63 -2.96
C ALA A 105 -8.57 3.78 -4.50
N LYS A 106 -9.69 4.17 -5.14
CA LYS A 106 -9.73 4.35 -6.59
C LYS A 106 -8.83 5.50 -7.05
N ARG A 107 -8.83 6.62 -6.32
CA ARG A 107 -7.98 7.79 -6.62
C ARG A 107 -6.50 7.44 -6.50
N THR A 108 -6.11 6.73 -5.44
CA THR A 108 -4.72 6.33 -5.21
C THR A 108 -4.26 5.26 -6.20
N ALA A 109 -5.12 4.33 -6.62
CA ALA A 109 -4.82 3.39 -7.70
C ALA A 109 -4.58 4.11 -9.05
N GLY A 110 -5.38 5.14 -9.35
CA GLY A 110 -5.13 6.04 -10.48
C GLY A 110 -3.77 6.73 -10.40
N LEU A 111 -3.36 7.14 -9.19
CA LEU A 111 -2.01 7.68 -8.97
C LEU A 111 -0.92 6.63 -9.18
N PHE A 112 -1.07 5.40 -8.66
CA PHE A 112 -0.09 4.32 -8.87
C PHE A 112 0.15 4.04 -10.37
N THR A 113 -0.92 4.00 -11.16
CA THR A 113 -0.83 3.78 -12.62
C THR A 113 -0.25 4.98 -13.36
N GLY A 114 -0.64 6.20 -13.00
CA GLY A 114 -0.19 7.44 -13.62
C GLY A 114 1.20 7.92 -13.17
N PHE A 115 1.72 7.42 -12.05
CA PHE A 115 3.05 7.77 -11.56
C PHE A 115 4.08 7.28 -12.58
N SER A 116 4.80 8.21 -13.20
CA SER A 116 5.91 7.91 -14.10
C SER A 116 7.17 8.56 -13.55
N PHE A 117 8.18 7.76 -13.25
CA PHE A 117 9.51 8.27 -12.89
C PHE A 117 10.34 8.39 -14.17
N ARG A 118 11.37 9.25 -14.16
CA ARG A 118 12.26 9.45 -15.32
C ARG A 118 13.16 8.23 -15.66
N GLY A 119 13.04 7.11 -14.95
CA GLY A 119 13.80 5.89 -15.21
C GLY A 119 12.93 4.76 -15.76
N LYS A 120 13.60 3.73 -16.30
CA LYS A 120 12.94 2.65 -17.05
C LYS A 120 12.52 1.45 -16.22
N ASP A 121 12.89 1.40 -14.93
CA ASP A 121 12.54 0.26 -14.10
C ASP A 121 11.18 0.45 -13.44
N HIS A 122 10.20 -0.28 -13.98
CA HIS A 122 8.86 -0.43 -13.46
C HIS A 122 8.47 -1.91 -13.39
N SER A 123 9.48 -2.78 -13.25
CA SER A 123 9.25 -4.22 -13.21
C SER A 123 8.37 -4.58 -12.00
N PRO A 124 7.35 -5.44 -12.18
CA PRO A 124 6.46 -5.81 -11.09
C PRO A 124 7.23 -6.52 -9.98
N VAL A 125 6.82 -6.30 -8.72
CA VAL A 125 7.35 -7.03 -7.57
C VAL A 125 6.21 -7.54 -6.72
N GLY A 126 6.31 -8.82 -6.31
CA GLY A 126 5.41 -9.37 -5.30
C GLY A 126 5.83 -8.90 -3.91
N LEU A 127 4.96 -8.13 -3.26
CA LEU A 127 4.99 -7.86 -1.83
C LEU A 127 3.66 -8.39 -1.26
N ASP A 128 3.73 -9.33 -0.33
CA ASP A 128 2.56 -9.99 0.30
C ASP A 128 1.70 -9.06 1.18
N PHE A 129 2.16 -7.84 1.42
CA PHE A 129 1.47 -6.81 2.21
C PHE A 129 0.94 -5.64 1.38
N ALA A 130 1.03 -5.72 0.04
CA ALA A 130 0.60 -4.67 -0.86
C ALA A 130 -0.36 -5.22 -1.93
N ASP A 131 -1.33 -4.40 -2.35
CA ASP A 131 -2.26 -4.75 -3.43
C ASP A 131 -1.54 -4.77 -4.78
N GLN A 132 -0.62 -3.83 -4.97
CA GLN A 132 0.22 -3.71 -6.16
C GLN A 132 1.58 -3.17 -5.76
N ALA A 133 2.64 -3.65 -6.42
CA ALA A 133 3.96 -3.11 -6.22
C ALA A 133 4.81 -3.25 -7.48
N ARG A 134 5.74 -2.31 -7.65
CA ARG A 134 6.75 -2.33 -8.72
C ARG A 134 8.04 -1.71 -8.24
N TRP A 135 9.14 -2.16 -8.82
CA TRP A 135 10.42 -1.51 -8.63
C TRP A 135 10.39 -0.10 -9.23
N LEU A 136 11.20 0.76 -8.65
CA LEU A 136 11.53 2.08 -9.19
C LEU A 136 13.03 2.12 -9.50
N PRO A 137 13.45 2.96 -10.46
CA PRO A 137 14.84 3.39 -10.49
C PRO A 137 15.19 4.01 -9.14
N GLY A 138 16.34 3.66 -8.57
CA GLY A 138 16.86 4.41 -7.43
C GLY A 138 17.16 5.85 -7.82
N SER A 139 17.17 6.75 -6.83
CA SER A 139 17.57 8.15 -6.98
C SER A 139 18.97 8.32 -7.61
N ASN A 140 19.84 7.34 -7.42
CA ASN A 140 21.17 7.22 -8.01
C ASN A 140 21.51 5.74 -8.36
N ARG A 141 22.74 5.47 -8.83
CA ARG A 141 23.18 4.12 -9.26
C ARG A 141 23.39 3.13 -8.11
N GLU A 142 23.49 3.62 -6.89
CA GLU A 142 23.79 2.89 -5.66
C GLU A 142 22.53 2.64 -4.82
N SER A 143 21.46 3.38 -5.12
CA SER A 143 20.14 3.22 -4.52
C SER A 143 19.23 2.29 -5.31
N CYS A 144 18.20 1.79 -4.64
CA CYS A 144 17.06 1.13 -5.25
C CYS A 144 15.77 1.70 -4.67
N GLY A 145 14.70 1.69 -5.47
CA GLY A 145 13.41 2.18 -5.02
C GLY A 145 12.28 1.17 -5.24
N VAL A 146 11.21 1.29 -4.46
CA VAL A 146 9.98 0.51 -4.61
C VAL A 146 8.78 1.42 -4.45
N LEU A 147 7.78 1.22 -5.31
CA LEU A 147 6.47 1.84 -5.20
C LEU A 147 5.45 0.76 -4.91
N PHE A 148 4.63 0.92 -3.88
CA PHE A 148 3.55 -0.02 -3.60
C PHE A 148 2.28 0.68 -3.14
N LEU A 149 1.15 0.08 -3.51
CA LEU A 149 -0.19 0.48 -3.14
C LEU A 149 -0.66 -0.41 -1.99
N ASP A 150 -1.20 0.21 -0.95
CA ASP A 150 -1.91 -0.46 0.13
C ASP A 150 -3.25 0.26 0.31
N HIS A 151 -4.29 -0.32 -0.29
CA HIS A 151 -5.65 0.21 -0.31
C HIS A 151 -5.73 1.65 -0.85
N ASN A 152 -5.87 2.65 0.03
CA ASN A 152 -5.96 4.07 -0.33
C ASN A 152 -4.67 4.87 -0.09
N ALA A 153 -3.55 4.20 0.20
CA ALA A 153 -2.23 4.81 0.36
C ALA A 153 -1.20 4.26 -0.63
N LEU A 154 -0.35 5.15 -1.14
CA LEU A 154 0.75 4.90 -2.05
C LEU A 154 2.05 5.20 -1.32
N PHE A 155 2.90 4.19 -1.22
CA PHE A 155 4.20 4.27 -0.58
C PHE A 155 5.29 4.26 -1.65
N SER A 156 6.16 5.26 -1.63
CA SER A 156 7.37 5.32 -2.43
C SER A 156 8.56 5.32 -1.49
N ILE A 157 9.42 4.32 -1.60
CA ILE A 157 10.62 4.19 -0.77
C ILE A 157 11.84 4.19 -1.68
N ASP A 158 12.79 5.08 -1.40
CA ASP A 158 14.14 5.06 -1.97
C ASP A 158 15.12 4.64 -0.87
N TYR A 159 16.04 3.74 -1.20
CA TYR A 159 16.97 3.16 -0.25
C TYR A 159 18.38 3.12 -0.80
N THR A 160 19.32 3.63 0.00
CA THR A 160 20.76 3.52 -0.21
C THR A 160 21.35 2.68 0.93
N PRO A 161 21.96 1.53 0.64
CA PRO A 161 22.65 0.72 1.65
C PRO A 161 23.84 1.45 2.27
N ALA A 162 24.18 1.09 3.51
CA ALA A 162 25.48 1.46 4.07
C ALA A 162 26.60 0.77 3.26
N ASN A 163 27.65 1.50 2.91
CA ASN A 163 28.72 1.06 2.00
C ASN A 163 28.14 0.47 0.70
N PRO A 164 27.44 1.29 -0.11
CA PRO A 164 26.71 0.78 -1.25
C PRO A 164 27.66 0.15 -2.27
N ASP A 165 27.25 -1.00 -2.77
CA ASP A 165 27.83 -1.60 -3.97
C ASP A 165 26.90 -1.37 -5.17
N ARG A 166 27.35 -1.74 -6.36
CA ARG A 166 26.52 -1.65 -7.57
C ARG A 166 25.58 -2.86 -7.72
N ASN A 167 25.38 -3.67 -6.67
CA ASN A 167 24.57 -4.86 -6.72
C ASN A 167 23.10 -4.54 -6.41
N THR A 168 22.34 -4.27 -7.47
CA THR A 168 20.92 -3.94 -7.39
C THR A 168 20.09 -5.04 -6.71
N GLN A 169 20.47 -6.32 -6.81
CA GLN A 169 19.72 -7.43 -6.21
C GLN A 169 19.86 -7.47 -4.69
N THR A 170 21.07 -7.20 -4.18
CA THR A 170 21.32 -7.07 -2.74
C THR A 170 20.54 -5.90 -2.17
N CYS A 171 20.60 -4.74 -2.83
CA CYS A 171 19.83 -3.55 -2.44
C CYS A 171 18.32 -3.87 -2.37
N ARG A 172 17.76 -4.48 -3.42
CA ARG A 172 16.33 -4.85 -3.48
C ARG A 172 15.91 -5.82 -2.39
N THR A 173 16.78 -6.77 -2.05
CA THR A 173 16.50 -7.75 -0.99
C THR A 173 16.37 -7.05 0.36
N GLN A 174 17.29 -6.14 0.68
CA GLN A 174 17.22 -5.32 1.90
C GLN A 174 16.02 -4.36 1.88
N LEU A 175 15.75 -3.72 0.74
CA LEU A 175 14.61 -2.82 0.58
C LEU A 175 13.26 -3.52 0.82
N ARG A 176 13.10 -4.80 0.45
CA ARG A 176 11.87 -5.55 0.81
C ARG A 176 11.65 -5.63 2.32
N THR A 177 12.72 -5.88 3.08
CA THR A 177 12.67 -5.94 4.54
C THR A 177 12.33 -4.57 5.14
N ILE A 178 12.96 -3.51 4.64
CA ILE A 178 12.68 -2.13 5.05
C ILE A 178 11.24 -1.75 4.72
N ALA A 179 10.76 -2.06 3.51
CA ALA A 179 9.40 -1.76 3.07
C ALA A 179 8.35 -2.46 3.94
N ARG A 180 8.53 -3.75 4.28
CA ARG A 180 7.63 -4.45 5.20
C ARG A 180 7.61 -3.80 6.58
N THR A 181 8.77 -3.40 7.07
CA THR A 181 8.90 -2.78 8.38
C THR A 181 8.20 -1.43 8.43
N LEU A 182 8.45 -0.57 7.44
CA LEU A 182 7.78 0.72 7.31
C LEU A 182 6.28 0.54 7.12
N HIS A 183 5.85 -0.41 6.29
CA HIS A 183 4.43 -0.76 6.14
C HIS A 183 3.78 -1.16 7.47
N THR A 184 4.43 -2.04 8.24
CA THR A 184 3.96 -2.47 9.57
C THR A 184 3.86 -1.28 10.52
N ALA A 185 4.87 -0.41 10.53
CA ALA A 185 4.87 0.80 11.36
C ALA A 185 3.81 1.83 10.92
N ALA A 186 3.39 1.81 9.66
CA ALA A 186 2.38 2.72 9.10
C ALA A 186 0.93 2.26 9.35
N GLN A 187 0.70 1.01 9.77
CA GLN A 187 -0.67 0.50 9.93
C GLN A 187 -1.50 1.34 10.92
N PRO A 188 -2.77 1.66 10.60
CA PRO A 188 -3.71 2.29 11.53
C PRO A 188 -3.88 1.45 12.80
N ARG A 189 -4.19 2.10 13.93
CA ARG A 189 -4.43 1.44 15.22
C ARG A 189 -5.91 1.26 15.51
#